data_AF-A0A2V9HYE0-F1
#
_entry.id   AF-A0A2V9HYE0-F1
#
_cell.length_a   1.000
_cell.length_b   1.000
_cell.length_c   1.000
_cell.angle_alpha   90.00
_cell.angle_beta   90.00
_cell.angle_gamma   90.00
#
_symmetry.space_group_name_H-M   'P 1'
#
loop_
_entity.id
_entity.type
_entity.pdbx_description
1 polymer ?
#
loop_
_entity_poly.entity_id
_entity_poly.type
_entity_poly.pdbx_seq_one_letter_code
_entity_poly.pdbx_strand_id
1 'polypeptide(L)'
;MSLMRSMLLAASQNEWLRDRAAHYKFLRRTVSRFMPGETLDDALGSAQILRGKKIGTVFTHLGENIQDRSEAQQVMEHYLEVLERIRESGLQAEISVKLTQLGLDLSPDLCLEHLKVIVERARKDSIVWVDMEASNYVDATLDL
;
A
#
# COMPACT_ATOMS: atom_id res chain seq x y z
N MET A 1 24.38 7.67 14.22
CA MET A 1 23.60 6.62 13.50
C MET A 1 24.47 5.39 13.29
N SER A 2 23.94 4.18 13.51
CA SER A 2 24.73 2.93 13.42
C SER A 2 25.23 2.64 12.00
N LEU A 3 26.50 2.26 11.86
CA LEU A 3 27.13 1.82 10.60
C LEU A 3 26.32 0.75 9.86
N MET A 4 25.70 -0.17 10.60
CA MET A 4 24.85 -1.23 10.05
C MET A 4 23.59 -0.66 9.37
N ARG A 5 22.96 0.37 9.96
CA ARG A 5 21.79 1.03 9.37
C ARG A 5 22.18 1.71 8.06
N SER A 6 23.30 2.44 8.04
CA SER A 6 23.77 3.13 6.84
C SER A 6 24.10 2.16 5.71
N MET A 7 24.73 1.02 6.02
CA MET A 7 25.02 -0.03 5.03
C MET A 7 23.74 -0.66 4.47
N LEU A 8 22.76 -0.98 5.33
CA LEU A 8 21.49 -1.55 4.89
C LEU A 8 20.69 -0.55 4.03
N LEU A 9 20.67 0.73 4.40
CA LEU A 9 20.03 1.78 3.61
C LEU A 9 20.67 1.93 2.24
N ALA A 10 22.00 2.01 2.19
CA ALA A 10 22.74 2.10 0.94
C ALA A 10 22.48 0.88 0.03
N ALA A 11 22.38 -0.32 0.61
CA ALA A 11 22.04 -1.53 -0.13
C ALA A 11 20.60 -1.52 -0.67
N SER A 12 19.62 -1.02 0.11
CA SER A 12 18.22 -0.92 -0.33
C SER A 12 17.95 0.11 -1.44
N GLN A 13 18.81 1.12 -1.54
CA GLN A 13 18.74 2.16 -2.57
C GLN A 13 19.50 1.80 -3.86
N ASN A 14 20.17 0.64 -3.90
CA ASN A 14 20.90 0.19 -5.07
C ASN A 14 19.99 -0.64 -6.00
N GLU A 15 19.70 -0.11 -7.19
CA GLU A 15 18.78 -0.74 -8.17
C GLU A 15 19.25 -2.13 -8.61
N TRP A 16 20.55 -2.33 -8.83
CA TRP A 16 21.09 -3.64 -9.20
C TRP A 16 20.88 -4.67 -8.08
N LEU A 17 21.06 -4.26 -6.82
CA LEU A 17 20.81 -5.15 -5.69
C LEU A 17 19.32 -5.45 -5.55
N ARG A 18 18.44 -4.47 -5.77
CA ARG A 18 16.97 -4.66 -5.75
C ARG A 18 16.54 -5.70 -6.78
N ASP A 19 16.95 -5.53 -8.03
CA ASP A 19 16.56 -6.40 -9.14
C ASP A 19 17.11 -7.83 -8.94
N ARG A 20 18.36 -7.95 -8.50
CA ARG A 20 19.01 -9.25 -8.33
C ARG A 20 18.59 -9.96 -7.04
N ALA A 21 18.29 -9.21 -5.97
CA ALA A 21 17.82 -9.76 -4.69
C ALA A 21 16.52 -10.54 -4.88
N ALA A 22 15.60 -10.03 -5.71
CA ALA A 22 14.35 -10.68 -6.04
C ALA A 22 14.57 -12.05 -6.71
N HIS A 23 15.72 -12.35 -7.34
CA HIS A 23 15.96 -13.65 -7.98
C HIS A 23 16.55 -14.72 -7.04
N TYR A 24 17.07 -14.36 -5.87
CA TYR A 24 17.64 -15.34 -4.94
C TYR A 24 16.53 -16.03 -4.12
N LYS A 25 16.39 -17.36 -4.29
CA LYS A 25 15.37 -18.17 -3.59
C LYS A 25 15.37 -18.01 -2.07
N PHE A 26 16.53 -17.82 -1.44
CA PHE A 26 16.64 -17.59 -0.01
C PHE A 26 16.04 -16.23 0.40
N LEU A 27 16.30 -15.18 -0.37
CA LEU A 27 15.74 -13.85 -0.12
C LEU A 27 14.23 -13.83 -0.36
N ARG A 28 13.75 -14.43 -1.47
CA ARG A 28 12.30 -14.61 -1.70
C ARG A 28 11.60 -15.31 -0.55
N ARG A 29 12.19 -16.39 -0.01
CA ARG A 29 11.61 -17.15 1.12
C ARG A 29 11.59 -16.36 2.43
N THR A 30 12.52 -15.43 2.60
CA THR A 30 12.57 -14.55 3.78
C THR A 30 11.54 -13.43 3.65
N VAL A 31 11.45 -12.81 2.47
CA VAL A 31 10.50 -11.74 2.15
C VAL A 31 9.05 -12.26 2.11
N SER A 32 8.81 -13.49 1.65
CA SER A 32 7.46 -14.08 1.56
C SER A 32 6.73 -14.19 2.89
N ARG A 33 7.44 -14.08 4.01
CA ARG A 33 6.86 -14.03 5.36
C ARG A 33 6.26 -12.65 5.69
N PHE A 34 6.73 -11.59 5.03
CA PHE A 34 6.31 -10.20 5.25
C PHE A 34 5.47 -9.65 4.10
N MET A 35 5.75 -10.10 2.87
CA MET A 35 5.05 -9.67 1.67
C MET A 35 4.61 -10.93 0.90
N PRO A 36 3.31 -11.14 0.69
CA PRO A 36 2.78 -12.38 0.12
C PRO A 36 3.23 -12.63 -1.33
N GLY A 37 3.58 -11.56 -2.05
CA GLY A 37 4.11 -11.53 -3.39
C GLY A 37 4.10 -10.10 -3.93
N GLU A 38 4.31 -9.94 -5.24
CA GLU A 38 4.40 -8.62 -5.89
C GLU A 38 3.08 -8.23 -6.59
N THR A 39 2.13 -9.17 -6.67
CA THR A 39 0.86 -8.96 -7.37
C THR A 39 -0.33 -8.90 -6.41
N LEU A 40 -1.42 -8.30 -6.87
CA LEU A 40 -2.70 -8.32 -6.15
C LEU A 40 -3.21 -9.76 -5.94
N ASP A 41 -3.01 -10.65 -6.92
CA ASP A 41 -3.41 -12.05 -6.80
C ASP A 41 -2.68 -12.77 -5.66
N ASP A 42 -1.39 -12.48 -5.44
CA ASP A 42 -0.63 -13.03 -4.31
C ASP A 42 -1.21 -12.57 -2.96
N ALA A 43 -1.56 -11.28 -2.88
CA ALA A 43 -2.17 -10.69 -1.68
C ALA A 43 -3.56 -11.27 -1.41
N LEU A 44 -4.41 -11.42 -2.43
CA LEU A 44 -5.73 -12.05 -2.33
C LEU A 44 -5.62 -13.52 -1.90
N GLY A 45 -4.69 -14.27 -2.48
CA GLY A 45 -4.44 -15.67 -2.10
C GLY A 45 -4.05 -15.80 -0.63
N SER A 46 -3.21 -14.90 -0.15
CA SER A 46 -2.80 -14.86 1.27
C SER A 46 -3.94 -14.43 2.18
N ALA A 47 -4.78 -13.48 1.76
CA ALA A 47 -5.97 -13.08 2.50
C ALA A 47 -6.99 -14.22 2.63
N GLN A 48 -7.15 -15.05 1.60
CA GLN A 48 -7.99 -16.24 1.65
C GLN A 48 -7.48 -17.27 2.68
N ILE A 49 -6.16 -17.47 2.76
CA ILE A 49 -5.55 -18.34 3.78
C ILE A 49 -5.79 -17.79 5.19
N LEU A 50 -5.64 -16.49 5.39
CA LEU A 50 -5.88 -15.82 6.69
C LEU A 50 -7.35 -15.85 7.09
N ARG A 51 -8.27 -15.68 6.14
CA ARG A 51 -9.71 -15.86 6.36
C ARG A 51 -10.04 -17.26 6.88
N GLY A 52 -9.43 -18.31 6.32
CA GLY A 52 -9.58 -19.69 6.82
C GLY A 52 -9.17 -19.86 8.28
N LYS A 53 -8.32 -18.95 8.79
CA LYS A 53 -7.86 -18.89 10.19
C LYS A 53 -8.62 -17.85 11.03
N LYS A 54 -9.66 -17.21 10.49
CA LYS A 54 -10.43 -16.13 11.14
C LYS A 54 -9.59 -14.91 11.51
N ILE A 55 -8.57 -14.60 10.70
CA ILE A 55 -7.73 -13.41 10.85
C ILE A 55 -8.15 -12.41 9.77
N GLY A 56 -8.50 -11.18 10.18
CA GLY A 56 -8.83 -10.09 9.27
C GLY A 56 -7.60 -9.61 8.51
N THR A 57 -7.81 -8.97 7.36
CA THR A 57 -6.73 -8.50 6.49
C THR A 57 -6.97 -7.08 6.02
N VAL A 58 -5.89 -6.29 6.05
CA VAL A 58 -5.84 -4.94 5.51
C VAL A 58 -4.86 -4.93 4.35
N PHE A 59 -5.30 -4.45 3.19
CA PHE A 59 -4.47 -4.31 2.00
C PHE A 59 -3.86 -2.91 1.96
N THR A 60 -2.58 -2.81 1.62
CA THR A 60 -1.89 -1.53 1.47
C THR A 60 -1.02 -1.58 0.22
N HIS A 61 -1.05 -0.51 -0.56
CA HIS A 61 -0.19 -0.38 -1.73
C HIS A 61 1.21 0.02 -1.28
N LEU A 62 2.22 -0.76 -1.69
CA LEU A 62 3.61 -0.50 -1.33
C LEU A 62 4.25 0.46 -2.33
N GLY A 63 4.72 1.60 -1.83
CA GLY A 63 5.42 2.63 -2.58
C GLY A 63 5.60 3.87 -1.71
N GLU A 64 6.44 4.80 -2.17
CA GLU A 64 6.67 6.09 -1.53
C GLU A 64 6.78 7.17 -2.60
N ASN A 65 6.33 8.38 -2.28
CA ASN A 65 6.53 9.64 -3.02
C ASN A 65 6.15 9.59 -4.51
N ILE A 66 4.94 10.03 -4.84
CA ILE A 66 4.54 10.29 -6.22
C ILE A 66 5.13 11.62 -6.71
N GLN A 67 5.48 11.70 -7.99
CA GLN A 67 6.09 12.88 -8.60
C GLN A 67 5.10 13.73 -9.39
N ASP A 68 3.99 13.14 -9.84
CA ASP A 68 3.00 13.84 -10.63
C ASP A 68 1.55 13.36 -10.39
N ARG A 69 0.61 14.12 -10.96
CA ARG A 69 -0.84 13.88 -10.79
C ARG A 69 -1.29 12.57 -11.44
N SER A 70 -0.60 12.10 -12.48
CA SER A 70 -0.95 10.85 -13.17
C SER A 70 -0.59 9.63 -12.33
N GLU A 71 0.50 9.69 -11.55
CA GLU A 71 0.84 8.66 -10.58
C GLU A 71 -0.20 8.60 -9.45
N ALA A 72 -0.64 9.76 -8.94
CA ALA A 72 -1.72 9.84 -7.94
C ALA A 72 -3.01 9.15 -8.43
N GLN A 73 -3.38 9.44 -9.67
CA GLN A 73 -4.54 8.85 -10.34
C GLN A 73 -4.39 7.32 -10.47
N GLN A 74 -3.21 6.83 -10.86
CA GLN A 74 -2.94 5.39 -10.95
C GLN A 74 -3.05 4.69 -9.59
N VAL A 75 -2.56 5.32 -8.51
CA VAL A 75 -2.72 4.79 -7.15
C VAL A 75 -4.19 4.71 -6.77
N MET A 76 -4.97 5.76 -7.05
CA MET A 76 -6.42 5.74 -6.81
C MET A 76 -7.09 4.61 -7.60
N GLU A 77 -6.84 4.50 -8.90
CA GLU A 77 -7.38 3.45 -9.77
C GLU A 77 -7.00 2.04 -9.27
N HIS A 78 -5.77 1.87 -8.79
CA HIS A 78 -5.33 0.62 -8.17
C HIS A 78 -6.16 0.27 -6.94
N TYR A 79 -6.43 1.22 -6.03
CA TYR A 79 -7.30 0.96 -4.88
C TYR A 79 -8.73 0.61 -5.31
N LEU A 80 -9.25 1.21 -6.38
CA LEU A 80 -10.57 0.83 -6.92
C LEU A 80 -10.58 -0.60 -7.46
N GLU A 81 -9.52 -1.03 -8.13
CA GLU A 81 -9.34 -2.42 -8.55
C GLU A 81 -9.26 -3.37 -7.35
N VAL A 82 -8.46 -3.03 -6.33
CA VAL A 82 -8.33 -3.83 -5.10
C VAL A 82 -9.68 -4.02 -4.42
N LEU A 83 -10.45 -2.94 -4.25
CA LEU A 83 -11.79 -3.00 -3.65
C LEU A 83 -12.75 -3.89 -4.46
N GLU A 84 -12.69 -3.81 -5.79
CA GLU A 84 -13.48 -4.67 -6.67
C GLU A 84 -13.10 -6.15 -6.51
N ARG A 85 -11.80 -6.46 -6.56
CA ARG A 85 -11.30 -7.83 -6.44
C ARG A 85 -11.56 -8.44 -5.06
N ILE A 86 -11.50 -7.63 -3.98
CA ILE A 86 -11.91 -8.03 -2.63
C ILE A 86 -13.40 -8.41 -2.63
N ARG A 87 -14.26 -7.62 -3.30
CA ARG A 87 -15.69 -7.89 -3.41
C ARG A 87 -15.98 -9.16 -4.18
N GLU A 88 -15.37 -9.33 -5.36
CA GLU A 88 -15.54 -10.52 -6.22
C GLU A 88 -15.08 -11.82 -5.53
N SER A 89 -14.01 -11.75 -4.73
CA SER A 89 -13.51 -12.89 -3.94
C SER A 89 -14.34 -13.17 -2.69
N GLY A 90 -15.32 -12.32 -2.36
CA GLY A 90 -16.15 -12.44 -1.16
C GLY A 90 -15.35 -12.33 0.14
N LEU A 91 -14.19 -11.67 0.10
CA LEU A 91 -13.36 -11.39 1.27
C LEU A 91 -13.98 -10.25 2.08
N GLN A 92 -13.87 -10.34 3.41
CA GLN A 92 -14.11 -9.20 4.31
C GLN A 92 -12.74 -8.62 4.67
N ALA A 93 -12.21 -7.84 3.75
CA ALA A 93 -10.92 -7.17 3.90
C ALA A 93 -11.10 -5.66 3.81
N GLU A 94 -10.18 -4.94 4.44
CA GLU A 94 -10.12 -3.48 4.49
C GLU A 94 -8.90 -3.00 3.71
N ILE A 95 -8.81 -1.70 3.47
CA ILE A 95 -7.64 -1.07 2.82
C ILE A 95 -7.04 -0.02 3.73
N SER A 96 -5.72 0.20 3.64
CA SER A 96 -5.05 1.37 4.21
C SER A 96 -4.35 2.15 3.12
N VAL A 97 -4.64 3.45 3.07
CA VAL A 97 -4.10 4.40 2.09
C VAL A 97 -3.15 5.38 2.76
N LYS A 98 -2.19 5.89 1.99
CA LYS A 98 -1.33 7.01 2.37
C LYS A 98 -1.71 8.24 1.55
N LEU A 99 -1.91 9.37 2.21
CA LEU A 99 -2.39 10.58 1.54
C LEU A 99 -1.33 11.16 0.59
N THR A 100 -0.04 11.03 0.92
CA THR A 100 1.05 11.41 0.01
C THR A 100 0.96 10.69 -1.33
N GLN A 101 0.61 9.39 -1.34
CA GLN A 101 0.42 8.62 -2.58
C GLN A 101 -0.87 8.98 -3.33
N LEU A 102 -1.84 9.61 -2.65
CA LEU A 102 -3.06 10.14 -3.28
C LEU A 102 -2.89 11.58 -3.77
N GLY A 103 -1.71 12.18 -3.55
CA GLY A 103 -1.37 13.51 -4.08
C GLY A 103 -1.42 14.64 -3.06
N LEU A 104 -1.32 14.35 -1.76
CA LEU A 104 -1.29 15.38 -0.71
C LEU A 104 -0.22 16.45 -0.97
N ASP A 105 0.99 16.04 -1.37
CA ASP A 105 2.10 16.95 -1.69
C ASP A 105 1.90 17.76 -2.98
N LEU A 106 1.02 17.29 -3.88
CA LEU A 106 0.72 17.96 -5.15
C LEU A 106 -0.41 18.97 -5.00
N SER A 107 -1.47 18.58 -4.28
CA SER A 107 -2.67 19.38 -4.05
C SER A 107 -3.58 18.67 -3.03
N PRO A 108 -3.88 19.30 -1.88
CA PRO A 108 -4.84 18.75 -0.91
C PRO A 108 -6.23 18.48 -1.52
N ASP A 109 -6.71 19.35 -2.41
CA ASP A 109 -7.99 19.14 -3.10
C ASP A 109 -7.98 17.88 -3.97
N LEU A 110 -6.90 17.63 -4.73
CA LEU A 110 -6.73 16.41 -5.52
C LEU A 110 -6.73 15.16 -4.62
N CYS A 111 -5.99 15.22 -3.51
CA CYS A 111 -5.94 14.14 -2.53
C CYS A 111 -7.34 13.82 -1.98
N LEU A 112 -8.10 14.85 -1.63
CA LEU A 112 -9.47 14.72 -1.12
C LEU A 112 -10.42 14.15 -2.17
N GLU A 113 -10.31 14.58 -3.44
CA GLU A 113 -11.09 14.01 -4.55
C GLU A 113 -10.81 12.51 -4.71
N HIS A 114 -9.55 12.10 -4.76
CA HIS A 114 -9.18 10.69 -4.86
C HIS A 114 -9.66 9.87 -3.65
N LEU A 115 -9.46 10.39 -2.44
CA LEU A 115 -9.87 9.72 -1.22
C LEU A 115 -11.40 9.52 -1.17
N LYS A 116 -12.18 10.53 -1.57
CA LYS A 116 -13.65 10.43 -1.65
C LYS A 116 -14.07 9.31 -2.61
N VAL A 117 -13.48 9.25 -3.80
CA VAL A 117 -13.79 8.20 -4.79
C VAL A 117 -13.49 6.80 -4.24
N ILE A 118 -12.39 6.63 -3.51
CA ILE A 118 -12.03 5.36 -2.85
C ILE A 118 -13.06 4.99 -1.77
N VAL A 119 -13.39 5.93 -0.89
CA VAL A 119 -14.35 5.73 0.20
C VAL A 119 -15.75 5.41 -0.34
N GLU A 120 -16.19 6.09 -1.41
CA GLU A 120 -17.47 5.82 -2.08
C GLU A 120 -17.51 4.43 -2.73
N ARG A 121 -16.38 3.93 -3.20
CA ARG A 121 -16.27 2.58 -3.77
C ARG A 121 -16.21 1.49 -2.70
N ALA A 122 -15.69 1.80 -1.51
CA ALA A 122 -15.60 0.86 -0.41
C ALA A 122 -16.99 0.37 0.02
N ARG A 123 -17.05 -0.83 0.60
CA ARG A 123 -18.33 -1.38 1.08
C ARG A 123 -18.76 -0.61 2.32
N LYS A 124 -20.08 -0.48 2.52
CA LYS A 124 -20.66 0.23 3.68
C LYS A 124 -20.27 -0.37 5.03
N ASP A 125 -19.89 -1.65 5.05
CA ASP A 125 -19.47 -2.40 6.23
C ASP A 125 -17.94 -2.55 6.33
N SER A 126 -17.17 -1.81 5.53
CA SER A 126 -15.69 -1.81 5.56
C SER A 126 -15.13 -0.47 6.01
N ILE A 127 -13.90 -0.52 6.53
CA ILE A 127 -13.13 0.66 6.93
C ILE A 127 -12.07 0.94 5.85
N VAL A 128 -11.95 2.21 5.46
CA VAL A 128 -10.79 2.74 4.74
C VAL A 128 -9.91 3.42 5.76
N TRP A 129 -8.73 2.85 6.02
CA TRP A 129 -7.76 3.39 6.94
C TRP A 129 -6.92 4.46 6.24
N VAL A 130 -6.65 5.55 6.94
CA VAL A 130 -5.68 6.58 6.51
C VAL A 130 -4.46 6.43 7.40
N ASP A 131 -3.34 6.02 6.81
CA ASP A 131 -2.08 5.88 7.53
C ASP A 131 -1.58 7.27 7.95
N MET A 132 -1.25 7.41 9.23
CA MET A 132 -0.56 8.60 9.71
C MET A 132 0.92 8.51 9.30
N GLU A 133 1.35 9.46 8.47
CA GLU A 133 2.69 9.48 7.88
C GLU A 133 3.69 10.25 8.77
N ALA A 134 4.78 10.78 8.19
CA ALA A 134 5.78 11.54 8.96
C ALA A 134 5.17 12.76 9.67
N SER A 135 5.81 13.24 10.74
CA SER A 135 5.24 14.28 11.62
C SER A 135 4.85 15.59 10.91
N ASN A 136 5.51 15.92 9.80
CA ASN A 136 5.18 17.09 8.97
C ASN A 136 3.86 16.95 8.18
N TYR A 137 3.29 15.74 8.11
CA TYR A 137 2.02 15.46 7.45
C TYR A 137 0.84 15.34 8.41
N VAL A 138 1.07 15.37 9.73
CA VAL A 138 0.02 15.11 10.73
C VAL A 138 -1.13 16.09 10.61
N ASP A 139 -0.84 17.40 10.64
CA ASP A 139 -1.87 18.44 10.59
C ASP A 139 -2.63 18.37 9.25
N ALA A 140 -1.90 18.27 8.13
CA ALA A 140 -2.49 18.14 6.80
C ALA A 140 -3.37 16.87 6.65
N THR A 141 -3.05 15.79 7.36
CA THR A 141 -3.84 14.55 7.37
C THR A 141 -5.12 14.70 8.18
N LEU A 142 -5.08 15.44 9.29
CA LEU A 142 -6.23 15.67 10.16
C LEU A 142 -7.19 16.75 9.61
N ASP A 143 -6.67 17.70 8.82
CA ASP A 143 -7.45 18.77 8.20
C ASP A 143 -8.29 18.31 6.99
N LEU A 144 -7.93 17.17 6.39
CA LEU A 144 -8.54 16.61 5.18
C LEU A 144 -9.84 15.84 5.47
#